data_AF-A0A3D0VI54-F1
#
_entry.id   AF-A0A3D0VI54-F1
#
_cell.length_a   1.000
_cell.length_b   1.000
_cell.length_c   1.000
_cell.angle_alpha   90.00
_cell.angle_beta   90.00
_cell.angle_gamma   90.00
#
_symmetry.space_group_name_H-M   'P 1'
#
loop_
_entity.id
_entity.type
_entity.pdbx_description
1 polymer ?
#
loop_
_entity_poly.entity_id
_entity_poly.type
_entity_poly.pdbx_seq_one_letter_code
_entity_poly.pdbx_strand_id
1 'polypeptide(L)'
;ITVNRNAVPFDPRPPMVSSGLRIGTPALATRGFGAVEFAEVADIIATALIAAATKDNLASGETGGASLSDDATVGLRARVSALADQFPLYAHLNDGAEIAAFTELDTAMIGAAQ
;
A
#
# COMPACT_ATOMS: atom_id res chain seq x y z
N ILE A 1 -0.39 -0.93 -0.01
CA ILE A 1 -1.51 -0.37 -0.81
C ILE A 1 -1.62 1.11 -0.49
N THR A 2 -1.71 1.97 -1.50
CA THR A 2 -1.84 3.41 -1.33
C THR A 2 -3.20 3.86 -1.86
N VAL A 3 -3.93 4.64 -1.05
CA VAL A 3 -5.29 5.09 -1.33
C VAL A 3 -5.49 6.47 -0.71
N ASN A 4 -6.43 7.25 -1.25
CA ASN A 4 -6.69 8.61 -0.76
C ASN A 4 -8.01 8.67 0.03
N ARG A 5 -7.99 9.34 1.20
CA ARG A 5 -9.21 9.66 1.94
C ARG A 5 -10.00 10.75 1.22
N ASN A 6 -11.30 10.57 1.07
CA ASN A 6 -12.16 11.49 0.32
C ASN A 6 -13.53 11.61 0.98
N ALA A 7 -14.08 12.83 1.03
CA ALA A 7 -15.44 13.04 1.52
C ALA A 7 -16.45 12.32 0.61
N VAL A 8 -17.51 11.78 1.20
CA VAL A 8 -18.66 11.24 0.48
C VAL A 8 -19.81 12.25 0.49
N PRO A 9 -20.76 12.17 -0.45
CA PRO A 9 -21.95 12.99 -0.39
C PRO A 9 -22.65 12.83 0.97
N PHE A 10 -23.04 13.95 1.59
CA PHE A 10 -23.69 14.00 2.91
C PHE A 10 -22.86 13.41 4.07
N ASP A 11 -21.53 13.51 4.01
CA ASP A 11 -20.66 13.09 5.11
C ASP A 11 -21.01 13.84 6.41
N PRO A 12 -21.42 13.14 7.49
CA PRO A 12 -21.72 13.78 8.78
C PRO A 12 -20.46 14.26 9.50
N ARG A 13 -19.25 13.88 9.03
CA ARG A 13 -17.99 14.24 9.66
C ARG A 13 -17.48 15.61 9.15
N PRO A 14 -16.71 16.35 9.99
CA PRO A 14 -16.15 17.64 9.62
C PRO A 14 -15.24 17.56 8.38
N PRO A 15 -15.05 18.65 7.61
CA PRO A 15 -14.26 18.66 6.38
C PRO A 15 -12.81 18.16 6.51
N MET A 16 -12.23 18.24 7.72
CA MET A 16 -10.88 17.77 8.00
C MET A 16 -10.78 16.24 8.20
N VAL A 17 -11.92 15.55 8.34
CA VAL A 17 -12.02 14.11 8.61
C VAL A 17 -13.03 13.51 7.64
N SER A 18 -12.55 12.95 6.54
CA SER A 18 -13.44 12.26 5.60
C SER A 18 -13.70 10.81 6.00
N SER A 19 -14.91 10.35 5.74
CA SER A 19 -15.32 8.95 5.98
C SER A 19 -15.10 8.02 4.78
N GLY A 20 -14.82 8.56 3.59
CA GLY A 20 -14.69 7.79 2.37
C GLY A 20 -13.26 7.51 1.92
N LEU A 21 -13.14 6.57 0.99
CA LEU A 21 -11.90 6.21 0.33
C LEU A 21 -12.09 6.28 -1.20
N ARG A 22 -11.12 6.89 -1.89
CA ARG A 22 -11.06 6.86 -3.35
C ARG A 22 -10.00 5.85 -3.80
N ILE A 23 -10.44 4.89 -4.60
CA ILE A 23 -9.59 3.86 -5.20
C ILE A 23 -9.63 4.03 -6.71
N GLY A 24 -8.46 4.10 -7.33
CA GLY A 24 -8.32 4.19 -8.79
C GLY A 24 -7.67 2.93 -9.35
N THR A 25 -8.25 2.36 -10.40
CA THR A 25 -7.69 1.25 -11.18
C THR A 25 -6.62 1.63 -12.23
N PRO A 26 -6.48 2.88 -12.74
CA PRO A 26 -5.60 3.15 -13.88
C PRO A 26 -4.16 2.69 -13.71
N ALA A 27 -3.54 2.97 -12.56
CA ALA A 27 -2.13 2.63 -12.32
C ALA A 27 -1.84 1.11 -12.29
N LEU A 28 -2.81 0.32 -11.85
CA LEU A 28 -2.69 -1.15 -11.82
C LEU A 28 -3.07 -1.77 -13.18
N ALA A 29 -4.10 -1.22 -13.83
CA ALA A 29 -4.51 -1.66 -15.16
C ALA A 29 -3.39 -1.45 -16.20
N THR A 30 -2.66 -0.33 -16.15
CA THR A 30 -1.49 -0.10 -17.02
C THR A 30 -0.33 -1.05 -16.75
N ARG A 31 -0.27 -1.66 -15.56
CA ARG A 31 0.72 -2.69 -15.22
C ARG A 31 0.31 -4.10 -15.65
N GLY A 32 -0.90 -4.28 -16.20
CA GLY A 32 -1.39 -5.57 -16.68
C GLY A 32 -2.31 -6.32 -15.72
N PHE A 33 -2.79 -5.69 -14.64
CA PHE A 33 -3.75 -6.31 -13.72
C PHE A 33 -5.06 -6.61 -14.45
N GLY A 34 -5.52 -7.87 -14.33
CA GLY A 34 -6.82 -8.34 -14.80
C GLY A 34 -7.82 -8.47 -13.66
N ALA A 35 -8.95 -9.12 -13.96
CA ALA A 35 -10.06 -9.24 -13.02
C ALA A 35 -9.70 -10.05 -11.76
N VAL A 36 -8.85 -11.08 -11.91
CA VAL A 36 -8.43 -11.95 -10.79
C VAL A 36 -7.55 -11.16 -9.82
N GLU A 37 -6.60 -10.40 -10.35
CA GLU A 37 -5.70 -9.58 -9.55
C GLU A 37 -6.46 -8.45 -8.84
N PHE A 38 -7.44 -7.84 -9.51
CA PHE A 38 -8.30 -6.85 -8.87
C PHE A 38 -9.19 -7.44 -7.77
N ALA A 39 -9.65 -8.68 -7.93
CA ALA A 39 -10.39 -9.37 -6.87
C ALA A 39 -9.50 -9.61 -5.63
N GLU A 40 -8.24 -10.01 -5.84
CA GLU A 40 -7.26 -10.17 -4.75
C GLU A 40 -6.95 -8.83 -4.06
N VAL A 41 -6.75 -7.75 -4.82
CA VAL A 41 -6.57 -6.40 -4.24
C VAL A 41 -7.79 -6.01 -3.39
N ALA A 42 -9.00 -6.27 -3.88
CA ALA A 42 -10.22 -5.97 -3.14
C ALA A 42 -10.33 -6.78 -1.83
N ASP A 43 -9.96 -8.07 -1.86
CA ASP A 43 -9.96 -8.93 -0.67
C ASP A 43 -8.93 -8.49 0.38
N ILE A 44 -7.72 -8.11 -0.06
CA ILE A 44 -6.69 -7.55 0.82
C ILE A 44 -7.21 -6.27 1.51
N ILE A 45 -7.85 -5.37 0.76
CA ILE A 45 -8.41 -4.12 1.29
C ILE A 45 -9.54 -4.43 2.29
N ALA A 46 -10.46 -5.33 1.93
CA ALA A 46 -11.56 -5.72 2.80
C ALA A 46 -11.05 -6.32 4.11
N THR A 47 -10.08 -7.25 4.03
CA THR A 47 -9.44 -7.88 5.19
C THR A 47 -8.81 -6.83 6.10
N ALA A 48 -8.06 -5.88 5.54
CA ALA A 48 -7.45 -4.79 6.30
C ALA A 48 -8.51 -3.93 7.02
N LEU A 49 -9.58 -3.54 6.32
CA LEU A 49 -10.64 -2.70 6.90
C LEU A 49 -11.41 -3.44 8.00
N ILE A 50 -11.73 -4.71 7.80
CA ILE A 50 -12.44 -5.55 8.78
C ILE A 50 -11.58 -5.74 10.03
N ALA A 51 -10.30 -6.07 9.87
CA ALA A 51 -9.37 -6.25 10.98
C ALA A 51 -9.16 -4.94 11.77
N ALA A 52 -9.16 -3.79 11.09
CA ALA A 52 -9.04 -2.48 11.70
C ALA A 52 -10.34 -2.00 12.39
N ALA A 53 -11.51 -2.51 11.97
CA ALA A 53 -12.83 -2.10 12.45
C ALA A 53 -13.19 -2.73 13.82
N THR A 54 -12.36 -2.48 14.84
CA THR A 54 -12.72 -2.81 16.24
C THR A 54 -13.79 -1.84 16.75
N LYS A 55 -14.60 -2.27 17.72
CA LYS A 55 -15.66 -1.43 18.33
C LYS A 55 -15.11 -0.10 18.87
N ASP A 56 -13.87 -0.12 19.38
CA ASP A 56 -13.20 1.06 19.92
C ASP A 56 -12.81 2.04 18.80
N ASN A 57 -12.34 1.54 17.65
CA ASN A 57 -11.97 2.36 16.48
C ASN A 57 -13.20 2.91 15.73
N LEU A 58 -14.35 2.25 15.85
CA LEU A 58 -15.61 2.69 15.25
C LEU A 58 -16.30 3.80 16.07
N ALA A 59 -16.09 3.80 17.39
CA ALA A 59 -16.73 4.72 18.33
C ALA A 59 -15.93 6.01 18.58
N SER A 60 -14.60 5.97 18.44
CA SER A 60 -13.72 7.08 18.86
C SER A 60 -13.82 8.32 17.97
N GLY A 61 -14.24 8.19 16.70
CA GLY A 61 -14.26 9.32 15.76
C GLY A 61 -12.88 9.96 15.50
N GLU A 62 -11.82 9.37 16.06
CA GLU A 62 -10.46 9.88 15.95
C GLU A 62 -9.88 9.55 14.58
N THR A 63 -9.16 10.54 14.03
CA THR A 63 -8.65 10.49 12.64
C THR A 63 -7.31 9.73 12.56
N GLY A 64 -6.87 9.16 13.68
CA GLY A 64 -5.56 8.55 13.89
C GLY A 64 -5.63 7.05 14.15
N GLY A 65 -5.31 6.28 13.12
CA GLY A 65 -4.60 5.00 13.26
C GLY A 65 -5.30 3.89 14.03
N ALA A 66 -6.36 3.31 13.45
CA ALA A 66 -6.62 1.90 13.69
C ALA A 66 -5.38 1.11 13.24
N SER A 67 -4.53 0.73 14.21
CA SER A 67 -3.34 -0.06 13.91
C SER A 67 -3.77 -1.51 13.76
N LEU A 68 -3.41 -2.12 12.63
CA LEU A 68 -3.50 -3.56 12.47
C LEU A 68 -2.51 -4.23 13.44
N SER A 69 -2.79 -5.47 13.84
CA SER A 69 -1.78 -6.27 14.52
C SER A 69 -0.57 -6.47 13.61
N ASP A 70 0.61 -6.63 14.22
CA ASP A 70 1.84 -6.85 13.46
C ASP A 70 1.74 -8.07 12.54
N ASP A 71 1.15 -9.16 13.03
CA ASP A 71 0.91 -10.38 12.26
C ASP A 71 0.02 -10.14 11.03
N ALA A 72 -1.09 -9.43 11.21
CA ALA A 72 -1.98 -9.09 10.10
C ALA A 72 -1.29 -8.17 9.08
N THR A 73 -0.48 -7.22 9.56
CA THR A 73 0.30 -6.32 8.71
C THR A 73 1.32 -7.08 7.87
N VAL A 74 2.05 -8.03 8.47
CA VAL A 74 3.03 -8.87 7.77
C VAL A 74 2.36 -9.73 6.70
N GLY A 75 1.27 -10.43 7.05
CA GLY A 75 0.55 -11.29 6.11
C GLY A 75 -0.03 -10.52 4.92
N LEU A 76 -0.68 -9.38 5.18
CA LEU A 76 -1.23 -8.55 4.12
C LEU A 76 -0.14 -7.92 3.25
N ARG A 77 0.98 -7.50 3.84
CA ARG A 77 2.14 -6.99 3.08
C ARG A 77 2.71 -8.07 2.16
N ALA A 78 2.86 -9.29 2.65
CA ALA A 78 3.36 -10.40 1.85
C ALA A 78 2.47 -10.68 0.62
N ARG A 79 1.13 -10.70 0.80
CA ARG A 79 0.17 -10.85 -0.32
C ARG A 79 0.31 -9.72 -1.34
N VAL A 80 0.41 -8.46 -0.87
CA VAL A 80 0.59 -7.29 -1.75
C VAL A 80 1.90 -7.36 -2.53
N SER A 81 3.01 -7.71 -1.89
CA SER A 81 4.30 -7.87 -2.55
C SER A 81 4.25 -8.97 -3.61
N ALA A 82 3.76 -10.16 -3.27
CA ALA A 82 3.62 -11.27 -4.20
C ALA A 82 2.78 -10.91 -5.44
N LEU A 83 1.74 -10.10 -5.27
CA LEU A 83 0.93 -9.61 -6.40
C LEU A 83 1.65 -8.54 -7.22
N ALA A 84 2.36 -7.62 -6.57
CA ALA A 84 3.10 -6.55 -7.26
C ALA A 84 4.31 -7.08 -8.05
N ASP A 85 4.96 -8.13 -7.55
CA ASP A 85 6.14 -8.75 -8.17
C ASP A 85 5.82 -9.47 -9.49
N GLN A 86 4.57 -9.94 -9.65
CA GLN A 86 4.09 -10.53 -10.91
C GLN A 86 3.96 -9.50 -12.05
N PHE A 87 3.86 -8.21 -11.72
CA PHE A 87 3.65 -7.12 -12.68
C PHE A 87 4.62 -5.97 -12.43
N PRO A 88 5.94 -6.18 -12.64
CA PRO A 88 6.95 -5.19 -12.32
C PRO A 88 6.76 -3.91 -13.15
N LEU A 89 6.88 -2.74 -12.50
CA LEU A 89 6.72 -1.45 -13.19
C LEU A 89 7.89 -1.16 -14.13
N TYR A 90 9.10 -1.52 -13.71
CA TYR A 90 10.33 -1.38 -14.49
C TYR A 90 11.06 -2.72 -14.49
N ALA A 91 10.75 -3.57 -15.47
CA ALA A 91 11.33 -4.92 -15.55
C ALA A 91 12.88 -4.92 -15.51
N HIS A 92 13.50 -3.91 -16.12
CA HIS A 92 14.97 -3.77 -16.17
C HIS A 92 15.61 -3.31 -14.85
N LEU A 93 14.85 -2.74 -13.91
CA LEU A 93 15.35 -2.36 -12.58
C LEU A 93 15.15 -3.48 -11.55
N ASN A 94 14.37 -4.50 -11.90
CA ASN A 94 14.12 -5.66 -11.04
C ASN A 94 15.19 -6.75 -11.20
N ASP A 95 15.97 -6.71 -12.27
CA ASP A 95 17.19 -7.49 -12.38
C ASP A 95 18.25 -6.82 -11.49
N GLY A 96 18.58 -7.45 -10.36
CA GLY A 96 19.47 -6.90 -9.32
C GLY A 96 20.90 -6.50 -9.74
N ALA A 97 21.19 -6.43 -11.04
CA ALA A 97 22.44 -5.97 -11.61
C ALA A 97 22.63 -4.43 -11.51
N GLU A 98 21.58 -3.62 -11.64
CA GLU A 98 21.73 -2.14 -11.53
C GLU A 98 21.71 -1.62 -10.09
N ILE A 99 20.99 -2.29 -9.18
CA ILE A 99 20.96 -1.90 -7.75
C ILE A 99 22.31 -2.18 -7.06
N ALA A 100 23.02 -3.24 -7.49
CA ALA A 100 24.38 -3.52 -7.04
C ALA A 100 25.36 -2.41 -7.46
N ALA A 101 25.24 -1.89 -8.70
CA ALA A 101 26.10 -0.82 -9.21
C ALA A 101 25.97 0.49 -8.43
N PHE A 102 24.76 0.84 -7.98
CA PHE A 102 24.55 2.02 -7.14
C PHE A 102 25.11 1.86 -5.72
N THR A 103 25.08 0.64 -5.17
CA THR A 103 25.57 0.36 -3.81
C THR A 103 27.10 0.27 -3.75
N GLU A 104 27.74 -0.22 -4.82
CA GLU A 104 29.20 -0.26 -4.94
C GLU A 104 29.81 1.15 -5.11
N LEU A 105 29.15 2.02 -5.88
CA LEU A 105 29.59 3.41 -6.05
C LEU A 105 29.51 4.22 -4.74
N ASP A 106 28.48 4.00 -3.92
CA ASP A 106 28.30 4.71 -2.65
C ASP A 106 29.31 4.23 -1.58
N THR A 107 29.61 2.92 -1.56
CA THR A 107 30.62 2.35 -0.65
C THR A 107 32.03 2.83 -1.01
N ALA A 108 32.35 2.95 -2.30
CA ALA A 108 33.64 3.47 -2.76
C ALA A 108 33.82 4.98 -2.47
N MET A 109 32.74 5.76 -2.51
CA MET A 109 32.77 7.21 -2.20
C MET A 109 32.88 7.49 -0.70
N ILE A 110 32.28 6.65 0.16
CA ILE A 110 32.38 6.79 1.63
C ILE A 110 33.76 6.30 2.13
N GLY A 111 34.35 5.27 1.51
CA GLY A 111 35.67 4.74 1.89
C GLY A 111 36.87 5.62 1.51
N ALA A 112 36.71 6.56 0.58
CA ALA A 112 37.76 7.51 0.19
C ALA A 112 37.81 8.79 1.05
N ALA A 113 36.89 8.93 2.02
CA ALA A 113 36.75 10.11 2.87
C ALA A 113 37.19 9.88 4.34
N GLN A 114 37.94 8.80 4.64
CA GLN A 114 38.58 8.57 5.94
C GLN A 114 40.11 8.65 5.85
#